data_AF-A0A7U9WZR7-F1
#
_entry.id   AF-A0A7U9WZR7-F1
#
_cell.length_a   1.000
_cell.length_b   1.000
_cell.length_c   1.000
_cell.angle_alpha   90.00
_cell.angle_beta   90.00
_cell.angle_gamma   90.00
#
_symmetry.space_group_name_H-M   'P 1'
#
loop_
_entity.id
_entity.type
_entity.pdbx_description
1 polymer ?
#
loop_
_entity_poly.entity_id
_entity_poly.type
_entity_poly.pdbx_seq_one_letter_code
_entity_poly.pdbx_strand_id
1 'polypeptide(L)'
;MKKNYGLTNTELQIMELLWSAQEPMSFREIMDVAVNEWKKTWKVQTLNTFLLGLQKMGLVGTDRGMSSYNVYYALCTKEQHIHNWTKKMVAECYGNSFSRFVSAFIGDGKLSEEEADELRKLL
;
A
#
# COMPACT_ATOMS: atom_id res chain seq x y z
N MET A 1 1.30 -13.45 -9.45
CA MET A 1 1.99 -12.48 -8.57
C MET A 1 1.22 -12.40 -7.27
N LYS A 2 1.88 -12.56 -6.11
CA LYS A 2 1.25 -12.22 -4.82
C LYS A 2 0.91 -10.73 -4.86
N LYS A 3 -0.32 -10.36 -4.51
CA LYS A 3 -0.72 -8.97 -4.32
C LYS A 3 -0.83 -8.72 -2.82
N ASN A 4 -0.05 -7.78 -2.32
CA ASN A 4 -0.09 -7.38 -0.92
C ASN A 4 -0.83 -6.05 -0.86
N TYR A 5 -1.96 -6.01 -0.14
CA TYR A 5 -2.81 -4.82 -0.04
C TYR A 5 -3.32 -4.29 -1.39
N GLY A 6 -3.52 -5.19 -2.36
CA GLY A 6 -3.99 -4.82 -3.70
C GLY A 6 -2.90 -4.29 -4.64
N LEU A 7 -1.65 -4.16 -4.16
CA LEU A 7 -0.48 -3.77 -4.93
C LEU A 7 0.28 -4.99 -5.43
N THR A 8 0.86 -4.90 -6.62
CA THR A 8 1.90 -5.85 -7.06
C THR A 8 3.14 -5.71 -6.18
N ASN A 9 4.00 -6.74 -6.15
CA ASN A 9 5.26 -6.68 -5.40
C ASN A 9 6.10 -5.44 -5.73
N THR A 10 6.12 -5.01 -6.99
CA THR A 10 6.89 -3.85 -7.42
C THR A 10 6.25 -2.53 -7.01
N GLU A 11 4.93 -2.41 -7.14
CA GLU A 11 4.19 -1.24 -6.64
C GLU A 11 4.34 -1.10 -5.12
N LEU A 12 4.23 -2.19 -4.37
CA LEU A 12 4.47 -2.19 -2.94
C LEU A 12 5.90 -1.74 -2.63
N GLN A 13 6.89 -2.28 -3.33
CA GLN A 13 8.30 -1.90 -3.13
C GLN A 13 8.54 -0.40 -3.34
N ILE A 14 7.92 0.21 -4.35
CA ILE A 14 7.97 1.65 -4.57
C ILE A 14 7.24 2.41 -3.45
N MET A 15 6.09 1.93 -3.00
CA MET A 15 5.37 2.56 -1.89
C MET A 15 6.13 2.48 -0.56
N GLU A 16 6.79 1.37 -0.24
CA GLU A 16 7.65 1.26 0.94
C GLU A 16 8.75 2.31 0.93
N LEU A 17 9.38 2.53 -0.24
CA LEU A 17 10.36 3.60 -0.40
C LEU A 17 9.74 4.97 -0.10
N LEU A 18 8.62 5.30 -0.73
CA LEU A 18 7.96 6.60 -0.58
C LEU A 18 7.36 6.81 0.81
N TRP A 19 6.94 5.76 1.52
CA TRP A 19 6.48 5.84 2.92
C TRP A 19 7.64 6.04 3.90
N SER A 20 8.82 5.51 3.57
CA SER A 20 10.03 5.68 4.39
C SER A 20 10.76 7.00 4.11
N ALA A 21 10.50 7.64 2.98
CA ALA A 21 11.13 8.88 2.57
C ALA A 21 10.69 10.05 3.47
N GLN A 22 11.65 10.83 3.96
CA GLN A 22 11.38 12.04 4.76
C GLN A 22 10.93 13.22 3.90
N GLU A 23 11.33 13.25 2.63
CA GLU A 23 11.03 14.29 1.67
C GLU A 23 10.58 13.69 0.33
N PRO A 24 9.85 14.44 -0.52
CA PRO A 24 9.50 14.01 -1.86
C PRO A 24 10.73 13.61 -2.68
N MET A 25 10.67 12.48 -3.36
CA MET A 25 11.78 11.94 -4.15
C MET A 25 11.62 12.27 -5.63
N SER A 26 12.68 12.71 -6.29
CA SER A 26 12.73 12.87 -7.73
C SER A 26 12.68 11.52 -8.45
N PHE A 27 12.28 11.54 -9.73
CA PHE A 27 12.33 10.35 -10.58
C PHE A 27 13.72 9.70 -10.61
N ARG A 28 14.78 10.52 -10.60
CA ARG A 28 16.16 10.05 -10.66
C ARG A 28 16.55 9.31 -9.40
N GLU A 29 16.19 9.83 -8.23
CA GLU A 29 16.49 9.17 -6.95
C GLU A 29 15.79 7.83 -6.83
N ILE A 30 14.51 7.75 -7.22
CA ILE A 30 13.77 6.48 -7.22
C ILE A 30 14.41 5.48 -8.19
N MET A 31 14.84 5.93 -9.37
CA MET A 31 15.56 5.07 -10.34
C MET A 31 16.90 4.59 -9.79
N ASP A 32 17.65 5.46 -9.11
CA ASP A 32 18.94 5.13 -8.51
C ASP A 32 18.77 4.05 -7.43
N VAL A 33 17.77 4.18 -6.55
CA VAL A 33 17.44 3.13 -5.56
C VAL A 33 17.10 1.82 -6.27
N ALA A 34 16.28 1.87 -7.33
CA ALA A 34 15.91 0.66 -8.07
C ALA A 34 17.11 -0.05 -8.69
N VAL A 35 18.06 0.68 -9.29
CA VAL A 35 19.26 0.11 -9.93
C VAL A 35 20.29 -0.32 -8.90
N ASN A 36 20.60 0.55 -7.93
CA ASN A 36 21.74 0.38 -7.05
C ASN A 36 21.42 -0.49 -5.83
N GLU A 37 20.21 -0.36 -5.27
CA GLU A 37 19.81 -1.11 -4.07
C GLU A 37 19.00 -2.35 -4.43
N TRP A 38 17.98 -2.20 -5.28
CA TRP A 38 17.09 -3.33 -5.64
C TRP A 38 17.63 -4.18 -6.79
N LYS A 39 18.79 -3.81 -7.35
CA LYS A 39 19.48 -4.49 -8.45
C LYS A 39 18.56 -4.75 -9.66
N LYS A 40 17.66 -3.81 -9.93
CA LYS A 40 16.73 -3.87 -11.07
C LYS A 40 17.39 -3.29 -12.30
N THR A 41 17.20 -3.94 -13.45
CA THR A 41 17.61 -3.43 -14.76
C THR A 41 16.46 -2.68 -15.44
N TRP A 42 15.79 -1.80 -14.69
CA TRP A 42 14.63 -1.06 -15.19
C TRP A 42 15.04 -0.01 -16.22
N LYS A 43 14.23 0.09 -17.28
CA LYS A 43 14.27 1.25 -18.17
C LYS A 43 13.44 2.37 -17.55
N VAL A 44 13.69 3.61 -18.00
CA VAL A 44 12.90 4.79 -17.61
C VAL A 44 11.40 4.57 -17.78
N GLN A 45 10.98 3.94 -18.88
CA GLN A 45 9.56 3.66 -19.14
C GLN A 45 8.93 2.73 -18.09
N THR A 46 9.73 1.82 -17.51
CA THR A 46 9.25 0.87 -16.50
C THR A 46 8.87 1.60 -15.21
N LEU A 47 9.77 2.43 -14.67
CA LEU A 47 9.47 3.21 -13.46
C LEU A 47 8.31 4.18 -13.70
N ASN A 48 8.29 4.85 -14.87
CA ASN A 48 7.20 5.75 -15.24
C ASN A 48 5.83 5.03 -15.26
N THR A 49 5.79 3.79 -15.75
CA THR A 49 4.55 2.99 -15.78
C THR A 49 4.04 2.72 -14.36
N PHE A 50 4.94 2.34 -13.44
CA PHE A 50 4.55 2.08 -12.05
C PHE A 50 4.08 3.35 -11.33
N LEU A 51 4.81 4.47 -11.49
CA LEU A 51 4.42 5.74 -10.86
C LEU A 51 3.07 6.23 -11.39
N LEU A 52 2.82 6.15 -12.69
CA LEU A 52 1.50 6.46 -13.27
C LEU A 52 0.39 5.53 -12.75
N GLY A 53 0.69 4.24 -12.57
CA GLY A 53 -0.24 3.28 -11.96
C GLY A 53 -0.62 3.67 -10.53
N LEU A 54 0.38 3.92 -9.69
CA LEU A 54 0.22 4.35 -8.30
C LEU A 54 -0.50 5.70 -8.18
N GLN A 55 -0.26 6.63 -9.11
CA GLN A 55 -1.00 7.89 -9.22
C GLN A 55 -2.48 7.67 -9.55
N LYS A 56 -2.78 6.78 -10.51
CA LYS A 56 -4.18 6.42 -10.83
C LYS A 56 -4.89 5.74 -9.66
N MET A 57 -4.15 5.05 -8.80
CA MET A 57 -4.67 4.49 -7.55
C MET A 57 -4.85 5.54 -6.45
N GLY A 58 -4.40 6.78 -6.65
CA GLY A 58 -4.45 7.84 -5.66
C GLY A 58 -3.47 7.66 -4.50
N LEU A 59 -2.40 6.89 -4.69
CA LEU A 59 -1.41 6.60 -3.64
C LEU A 59 -0.17 7.48 -3.71
N VAL A 60 0.16 7.98 -4.90
CA VAL A 60 1.34 8.81 -5.16
C VAL A 60 0.92 10.14 -5.74
N GLY A 61 1.46 11.22 -5.16
CA GLY A 61 1.35 12.58 -5.67
C GLY A 61 2.56 12.94 -6.52
N THR A 62 2.46 14.00 -7.31
CA THR A 62 3.61 14.61 -7.95
C THR A 62 3.51 16.12 -7.92
N ASP A 63 4.64 16.78 -7.71
CA ASP A 63 4.73 18.23 -7.74
C ASP A 63 5.94 18.67 -8.58
N ARG A 64 5.77 19.77 -9.33
CA ARG A 64 6.81 20.47 -10.09
C ARG A 64 7.17 21.81 -9.45
N GLY A 65 6.44 22.29 -8.45
CA GLY A 65 6.69 23.54 -7.75
C GLY A 65 7.84 23.45 -6.75
N MET A 66 8.12 22.25 -6.22
CA MET A 66 9.16 22.02 -5.21
C MET A 66 10.58 21.85 -5.80
N SER A 67 10.71 21.68 -7.12
CA SER A 67 11.98 21.41 -7.81
C SER A 67 11.86 21.71 -9.30
N SER A 68 12.98 21.91 -10.01
CA SER A 68 13.00 21.97 -11.48
C SER A 68 12.63 20.65 -12.16
N TYR A 69 12.40 19.58 -11.38
CA TYR A 69 12.02 18.25 -11.85
C TYR A 69 10.76 17.74 -11.13
N ASN A 70 10.06 16.76 -11.72
CA ASN A 70 8.96 16.07 -11.04
C ASN A 70 9.49 15.36 -9.78
N VAL A 71 8.93 15.69 -8.62
CA VAL A 71 9.08 14.92 -7.38
C VAL A 71 7.82 14.11 -7.11
N TYR A 72 7.97 13.04 -6.34
CA TYR A 72 6.92 12.07 -6.00
C TYR A 72 6.91 11.83 -4.50
N TYR A 73 5.71 11.71 -3.94
CA TYR A 73 5.50 11.50 -2.50
C TYR A 73 4.24 10.68 -2.26
N ALA A 74 4.18 9.99 -1.13
CA ALA A 74 2.99 9.23 -0.75
C ALA A 74 1.84 10.18 -0.34
N LEU A 75 0.62 9.91 -0.82
CA LEU A 75 -0.58 10.68 -0.48
C LEU A 75 -1.27 10.20 0.81
N CYS A 76 -0.88 9.05 1.31
CA CYS A 76 -1.37 8.47 2.55
C CYS A 76 -0.26 7.67 3.22
N THR A 77 -0.38 7.42 4.53
CA THR A 77 0.53 6.51 5.23
C THR A 77 0.26 5.05 4.85
N LYS A 78 1.20 4.16 5.18
CA LYS A 78 1.05 2.72 4.99
C LYS A 78 -0.15 2.16 5.74
N GLU A 79 -0.34 2.61 6.98
CA GLU A 79 -1.44 2.20 7.86
C GLU A 79 -2.78 2.63 7.27
N GLN A 80 -2.89 3.87 6.77
CA GLN A 80 -4.08 4.36 6.09
C GLN A 80 -4.40 3.54 4.84
N HIS A 81 -3.39 3.20 4.04
CA HIS A 81 -3.56 2.36 2.86
C HIS A 81 -4.07 0.96 3.22
N ILE A 82 -3.41 0.29 4.18
CA ILE A 82 -3.79 -1.05 4.64
C ILE A 82 -5.22 -1.04 5.21
N HIS A 83 -5.57 -0.02 5.99
CA HIS A 83 -6.92 0.14 6.54
C HIS A 83 -7.98 0.29 5.45
N ASN A 84 -7.75 1.20 4.49
CA ASN A 84 -8.69 1.42 3.38
C ASN A 84 -8.82 0.17 2.49
N TRP A 85 -7.70 -0.50 2.21
CA TRP A 85 -7.71 -1.77 1.48
C TRP A 85 -8.47 -2.86 2.23
N THR A 86 -8.27 -2.98 3.55
CA THR A 86 -8.95 -3.97 4.39
C THR A 86 -10.45 -3.73 4.42
N LYS A 87 -10.89 -2.47 4.60
CA LYS A 87 -12.31 -2.11 4.53
C LYS A 87 -12.93 -2.49 3.19
N LYS A 88 -12.24 -2.19 2.09
CA LYS A 88 -12.70 -2.54 0.74
C LYS A 88 -12.80 -4.06 0.56
N MET A 89 -11.77 -4.80 0.97
CA MET A 89 -11.77 -6.27 0.95
C MET A 89 -12.93 -6.84 1.77
N VAL A 90 -13.19 -6.30 2.96
CA VAL A 90 -14.31 -6.75 3.82
C VAL A 90 -15.67 -6.44 3.17
N ALA A 91 -15.80 -5.28 2.52
CA ALA A 91 -16.98 -4.94 1.75
C ALA A 91 -17.21 -5.91 0.57
N GLU A 92 -16.18 -6.18 -0.22
CA GLU A 92 -16.26 -7.00 -1.44
C GLU A 92 -16.43 -8.50 -1.13
N CYS A 93 -15.70 -9.04 -0.15
CA CYS A 93 -15.70 -10.48 0.15
C CYS A 93 -16.77 -10.89 1.16
N TYR A 94 -17.12 -10.00 2.09
CA TYR A 94 -17.99 -10.33 3.24
C TYR A 94 -19.23 -9.44 3.34
N GLY A 95 -19.49 -8.60 2.33
CA GLY A 95 -20.67 -7.72 2.30
C GLY A 95 -20.67 -6.69 3.43
N ASN A 96 -19.47 -6.23 3.82
CA ASN A 96 -19.25 -5.27 4.90
C ASN A 96 -19.76 -5.75 6.29
N SER A 97 -19.93 -7.07 6.45
CA SER A 97 -20.37 -7.69 7.70
C SER A 97 -19.16 -8.11 8.53
N PHE A 98 -19.00 -7.47 9.69
CA PHE A 98 -17.97 -7.84 10.66
C PHE A 98 -18.12 -9.29 11.14
N SER A 99 -19.34 -9.73 11.44
CA SER A 99 -19.59 -11.11 11.87
C SER A 99 -19.21 -12.12 10.81
N ARG A 100 -19.52 -11.89 9.53
CA ARG A 100 -19.08 -12.78 8.43
C ARG A 100 -17.57 -12.81 8.28
N PHE A 101 -16.91 -11.67 8.39
CA PHE A 101 -15.45 -11.61 8.34
C PHE A 101 -14.81 -12.40 9.50
N VAL A 102 -15.27 -12.20 10.73
CA VAL A 102 -14.78 -12.92 11.91
C VAL A 102 -15.06 -14.42 11.82
N SER A 103 -16.26 -14.82 11.38
CA SER A 103 -16.56 -16.24 11.14
C SER A 103 -15.64 -16.86 10.09
N ALA A 104 -15.33 -16.15 9.00
CA ALA A 104 -14.40 -16.63 8.00
C ALA A 104 -12.94 -16.71 8.50
N PHE A 105 -12.54 -15.80 9.40
CA PHE A 105 -11.21 -15.81 10.00
C PHE A 105 -11.02 -16.99 10.97
N ILE A 106 -12.02 -17.26 11.82
CA ILE A 106 -11.99 -18.34 12.81
C ILE A 106 -12.14 -19.72 12.14
N GLY A 107 -12.90 -19.80 11.03
CA GLY A 107 -13.20 -21.07 10.36
C GLY A 107 -14.00 -22.01 11.26
N ASP A 108 -13.52 -23.25 11.41
CA ASP A 108 -14.08 -24.25 12.32
C ASP A 108 -13.62 -24.08 13.79
N GLY A 109 -12.77 -23.09 14.06
CA GLY A 109 -12.27 -22.79 15.40
C GLY A 109 -13.30 -22.10 16.31
N LYS A 110 -12.86 -21.72 17.51
CA LYS A 110 -13.59 -20.81 18.40
C LYS A 110 -12.64 -19.70 18.84
N LEU A 111 -13.18 -18.50 19.05
CA LEU A 111 -12.45 -17.46 19.77
C LEU A 111 -12.17 -17.95 21.19
N SER A 112 -10.97 -17.67 21.68
CA SER A 112 -10.72 -17.75 23.10
C SER A 112 -11.58 -16.72 23.85
N GLU A 113 -11.84 -16.93 25.14
CA GLU A 113 -12.56 -15.94 25.95
C GLU A 113 -11.82 -14.59 25.98
N GLU A 114 -10.48 -14.62 25.96
CA GLU A 114 -9.65 -13.42 25.92
C GLU A 114 -9.88 -12.61 24.63
N GLU A 115 -9.85 -13.25 23.46
CA GLU A 115 -10.12 -12.59 22.17
C GLU A 115 -11.58 -12.13 22.07
N ALA A 116 -12.52 -12.91 22.61
CA ALA A 116 -13.93 -12.51 22.64
C ALA A 116 -14.14 -11.26 23.52
N ASP A 117 -13.47 -11.17 24.66
CA ASP A 117 -13.51 -10.01 25.53
C ASP A 117 -12.81 -8.78 24.92
N GLU A 118 -11.69 -8.96 24.22
CA GLU A 118 -11.07 -7.88 23.46
C GLU A 118 -12.00 -7.33 22.37
N LEU A 119 -12.68 -8.21 21.62
CA LEU A 119 -13.67 -7.79 20.63
C LEU A 119 -14.86 -7.05 21.25
N ARG A 120 -15.34 -7.49 22.42
CA ARG A 120 -16.42 -6.81 23.15
C ARG A 120 -16.03 -5.38 23.57
N LYS A 121 -14.76 -5.12 23.87
CA LYS A 121 -14.28 -3.78 24.26
C LYS A 121 -14.19 -2.80 23.09
N LEU A 122 -14.21 -3.28 21.85
CA LEU A 122 -14.15 -2.46 20.64
C LEU A 122 -15.52 -1.95 20.15
N LEU A 123 -16.61 -2.45 20.76
CA LEU A 123 -18.01 -2.11 20.46
C LEU A 123 -18.61 -1.21 21.54
#